data_AF-A0A4P9XEP7-F1
#
_entry.id   AF-A0A4P9XEP7-F1
#
_cell.length_a   1.000
_cell.length_b   1.000
_cell.length_c   1.000
_cell.angle_alpha   90.00
_cell.angle_beta   90.00
_cell.angle_gamma   90.00
#
_symmetry.space_group_name_H-M   'P 1'
#
loop_
_entity.id
_entity.type
_entity.pdbx_description
1 polymer ?
#
loop_
_entity_poly.entity_id
_entity_poly.type
_entity_poly.pdbx_seq_one_letter_code
_entity_poly.pdbx_strand_id
1 'polypeptide(L)'
;MLINPLKAGTGGADRAHIEAVIYEASKGTRFFEEQKRRHARTADRIARLKAHAARVTRSDLAEAEQTIAHRRAAIEAAVLSDVDADGRPRVMVHCDLDAFYASVHEVDEPQWRTVPMAVGGTGGDGVLTTANYVARRFGIRSAMPTWIARKLCPQLAVLDLDFAKYRVAAAKVRTVFSRYDPRFRSASLDEASLDLTPYLAEHPELTPAQAVEAMRAAIHAETGLTASAGIAANTMLAKIASDANKPNGQLLVPFDRLGILAFVGALPVRKFPGIGAVTDHVLDAFGVLTGADIAAQMPFLWTILTPALRDYLLCVSMGVPSGAALPPAPPGASSTPGGDAATRRSGISSERTFKSTASLAFLQAMLRDQCATLADDLRRSRVFARTLTFKIKKESFAVLTRSRSTNGYVRTAGELYRHVEPMLLAVVREHRPPTQWRLLGVRASGLV
;
A
#
# COMPACT_ATOMS: atom_id res chain seq x y z
N MET A 1 17.74 6.10 -6.69
CA MET A 1 16.75 6.12 -5.60
C MET A 1 16.14 7.50 -5.58
N LEU A 2 15.19 7.76 -6.49
CA LEU A 2 14.53 9.06 -6.51
C LEU A 2 13.64 9.16 -5.27
N ILE A 3 13.62 10.34 -4.66
CA ILE A 3 12.70 10.64 -3.58
C ILE A 3 11.27 10.52 -4.13
N ASN A 4 10.37 9.92 -3.37
CA ASN A 4 8.95 10.12 -3.58
C ASN A 4 8.56 11.36 -2.75
N PRO A 5 8.42 12.56 -3.35
CA PRO A 5 8.17 13.80 -2.62
C PRO A 5 6.74 13.88 -2.06
N LEU A 6 5.90 12.90 -2.36
CA LEU A 6 4.46 12.96 -2.09
C LEU A 6 4.06 12.51 -0.69
N LYS A 7 5.02 12.23 0.20
CA LYS A 7 4.73 11.83 1.58
C LYS A 7 4.46 13.06 2.45
N ALA A 8 3.33 13.06 3.16
CA ALA A 8 2.91 14.16 4.01
C ALA A 8 3.98 14.58 5.05
N GLY A 9 4.09 15.89 5.28
CA GLY A 9 5.03 16.48 6.25
C GLY A 9 6.47 16.69 5.75
N THR A 10 6.73 16.55 4.45
CA THR A 10 8.08 16.73 3.86
C THR A 10 8.25 18.04 3.07
N GLY A 11 7.21 18.88 3.00
CA GLY A 11 7.18 20.07 2.12
C GLY A 11 8.16 21.20 2.47
N GLY A 12 8.77 21.20 3.67
CA GLY A 12 9.73 22.22 4.09
C GLY A 12 11.21 21.82 3.98
N ALA A 13 11.51 20.66 3.39
CA ALA A 13 12.87 20.12 3.38
C ALA A 13 13.64 20.51 2.09
N ASP A 14 14.93 20.82 2.20
CA ASP A 14 15.80 21.06 1.04
C ASP A 14 15.95 19.76 0.24
N ARG A 15 15.16 19.67 -0.82
CA ARG A 15 15.07 18.48 -1.66
C ARG A 15 16.39 18.19 -2.37
N ALA A 16 17.07 19.21 -2.88
CA ALA A 16 18.30 19.02 -3.63
C ALA A 16 19.39 18.46 -2.71
N HIS A 17 19.50 19.01 -1.50
CA HIS A 17 20.41 18.48 -0.49
C HIS A 17 20.08 17.03 -0.11
N ILE A 18 18.80 16.72 0.17
CA ILE A 18 18.41 15.35 0.57
C ILE A 18 18.70 14.35 -0.57
N GLU A 19 18.38 14.71 -1.81
CA GLU A 19 18.65 13.84 -2.98
C GLU A 19 20.15 13.61 -3.14
N ALA A 20 20.98 14.65 -2.97
CA ALA A 20 22.43 14.55 -3.02
C ALA A 20 22.97 13.63 -1.91
N VAL A 21 22.56 13.82 -0.65
CA VAL A 21 23.00 12.97 0.47
C VAL A 21 22.60 11.52 0.24
N ILE A 22 21.35 11.25 -0.18
CA ILE A 22 20.89 9.88 -0.46
C ILE A 22 21.70 9.27 -1.61
N TYR A 23 21.94 10.02 -2.68
CA TYR A 23 22.70 9.55 -3.84
C TYR A 23 24.14 9.20 -3.44
N GLU A 24 24.84 10.15 -2.81
CA GLU A 24 26.23 10.00 -2.36
C GLU A 24 26.40 8.88 -1.35
N ALA A 25 25.43 8.72 -0.44
CA ALA A 25 25.39 7.63 0.51
C ALA A 25 25.19 6.27 -0.18
N SER A 26 24.42 6.23 -1.27
CA SER A 26 23.99 4.99 -1.92
C SER A 26 24.86 4.55 -3.09
N LYS A 27 25.58 5.47 -3.75
CA LYS A 27 26.36 5.17 -4.95
C LYS A 27 27.41 4.08 -4.67
N GLY A 28 27.60 3.18 -5.62
CA GLY A 28 28.51 2.03 -5.48
C GLY A 28 28.00 0.91 -4.58
N THR A 29 26.89 1.08 -3.85
CA THR A 29 26.30 -0.02 -3.07
C THR A 29 25.66 -1.06 -3.99
N ARG A 30 25.64 -2.32 -3.56
CA ARG A 30 24.98 -3.42 -4.28
C ARG A 30 23.47 -3.18 -4.50
N PHE A 31 22.83 -2.48 -3.56
CA PHE A 31 21.43 -2.08 -3.69
C PHE A 31 21.24 -1.08 -4.83
N PHE A 32 22.11 -0.07 -4.90
CA PHE A 32 22.05 0.96 -5.94
C PHE A 32 22.26 0.37 -7.34
N GLU A 33 23.20 -0.56 -7.50
CA GLU A 33 23.41 -1.25 -8.77
C GLU A 33 22.19 -2.10 -9.19
N GLU A 34 21.51 -2.76 -8.25
CA GLU A 34 20.24 -3.45 -8.56
C GLU A 34 19.10 -2.46 -8.88
N GLN A 35 19.07 -1.28 -8.25
CA GLN A 35 18.11 -0.23 -8.64
C GLN A 35 18.37 0.26 -10.07
N LYS A 36 19.63 0.45 -10.48
CA LYS A 36 19.98 0.77 -11.88
C LYS A 36 19.47 -0.30 -12.84
N ARG A 37 19.68 -1.58 -12.53
CA ARG A 37 19.16 -2.69 -13.35
C ARG A 37 17.63 -2.69 -13.44
N ARG A 38 16.94 -2.36 -12.35
CA ARG A 38 15.47 -2.21 -12.35
C ARG A 38 15.02 -1.05 -13.23
N HIS A 39 15.72 0.09 -13.15
CA HIS A 39 15.44 1.24 -14.00
C HIS A 39 15.66 0.92 -15.48
N ALA A 40 16.74 0.22 -15.83
CA ALA A 40 16.99 -0.24 -17.19
C ALA A 40 15.86 -1.14 -17.71
N ARG A 41 15.38 -2.11 -16.91
CA ARG A 41 14.22 -2.94 -17.28
C ARG A 41 12.95 -2.14 -17.54
N THR A 42 12.72 -1.07 -16.76
CA THR A 42 11.60 -0.16 -16.99
C THR A 42 11.80 0.65 -18.27
N ALA A 43 13.00 1.13 -18.55
CA ALA A 43 13.34 1.82 -19.80
C ALA A 43 13.11 0.92 -21.02
N ASP A 44 13.53 -0.34 -20.98
CA ASP A 44 13.27 -1.33 -22.05
C ASP A 44 11.77 -1.57 -22.25
N ARG A 45 11.00 -1.61 -21.16
CA ARG A 45 9.53 -1.71 -21.23
C ARG A 45 8.94 -0.48 -21.91
N ILE A 46 9.38 0.72 -21.55
CA ILE A 46 8.94 1.97 -22.17
C ILE A 46 9.29 1.97 -23.66
N ALA A 47 10.50 1.56 -24.05
CA ALA A 47 10.92 1.46 -25.44
C ALA A 47 10.02 0.51 -26.25
N ARG A 48 9.69 -0.68 -25.71
CA ARG A 48 8.73 -1.60 -26.35
C ARG A 48 7.34 -0.99 -26.49
N LEU A 49 6.85 -0.28 -25.47
CA LEU A 49 5.56 0.40 -25.55
C LEU A 49 5.58 1.53 -26.59
N LYS A 50 6.67 2.31 -26.69
CA LYS A 50 6.82 3.35 -27.73
C LYS A 50 6.85 2.74 -29.14
N ALA A 51 7.54 1.61 -29.33
CA ALA A 51 7.54 0.90 -30.61
C ALA A 51 6.18 0.28 -30.97
N HIS A 52 5.37 -0.08 -29.98
CA HIS A 52 3.97 -0.48 -30.19
C HIS A 52 3.09 0.73 -30.52
N ALA A 53 3.22 1.83 -29.76
CA ALA A 53 2.51 3.09 -29.99
C ALA A 53 2.72 3.63 -31.41
N ALA A 54 3.94 3.52 -31.95
CA ALA A 54 4.25 3.96 -33.32
C ALA A 54 3.51 3.19 -34.42
N ARG A 55 2.92 2.03 -34.10
CA ARG A 55 2.13 1.19 -35.02
C ARG A 55 0.62 1.34 -34.84
N VAL A 56 0.17 2.11 -33.84
CA VAL A 56 -1.24 2.35 -33.58
C VAL A 56 -1.84 3.19 -34.71
N THR A 57 -2.90 2.68 -35.32
CA THR A 57 -3.60 3.33 -36.42
C THR A 57 -4.80 4.13 -35.93
N ARG A 58 -5.37 4.97 -36.81
CA ARG A 58 -6.64 5.66 -36.53
C ARG A 58 -7.80 4.67 -36.32
N SER A 59 -7.77 3.52 -36.98
CA SER A 59 -8.78 2.47 -36.81
C SER A 59 -8.73 1.87 -35.40
N ASP A 60 -7.53 1.59 -34.89
CA ASP A 60 -7.34 1.06 -33.54
C ASP A 60 -7.85 2.05 -32.48
N LEU A 61 -7.62 3.35 -32.69
CA LEU A 61 -8.11 4.42 -31.82
C LEU A 61 -9.65 4.50 -31.84
N ALA A 62 -10.26 4.42 -33.03
CA ALA A 62 -11.72 4.45 -33.16
C ALA A 62 -12.39 3.23 -32.48
N GLU A 63 -11.81 2.04 -32.63
CA GLU A 63 -12.29 0.83 -31.94
C GLU A 63 -12.16 0.95 -30.42
N ALA A 64 -11.03 1.51 -29.95
CA ALA A 64 -10.82 1.81 -28.54
C ALA A 64 -11.85 2.81 -28.01
N GLU A 65 -12.12 3.90 -28.74
CA GLU A 65 -13.13 4.91 -28.38
C GLU A 65 -14.52 4.28 -28.21
N GLN A 66 -14.95 3.43 -29.15
CA GLN A 66 -16.23 2.75 -29.07
C GLN A 66 -16.32 1.84 -27.82
N THR A 67 -15.25 1.08 -27.56
CA THR A 67 -15.17 0.21 -26.38
C THR A 67 -15.21 1.01 -25.09
N ILE A 68 -14.48 2.13 -25.03
CA ILE A 68 -14.42 3.02 -23.87
C ILE A 68 -15.79 3.67 -23.65
N ALA A 69 -16.49 4.11 -24.69
CA ALA A 69 -17.81 4.71 -24.56
C ALA A 69 -18.80 3.75 -23.89
N HIS A 70 -18.84 2.48 -24.31
CA HIS A 70 -19.68 1.47 -23.68
C HIS A 70 -19.32 1.25 -22.21
N ARG A 71 -18.02 1.16 -21.90
CA ARG A 71 -17.56 1.00 -20.51
C ARG A 71 -17.84 2.22 -19.63
N ARG A 72 -17.70 3.43 -20.18
CA ARG A 72 -18.03 4.69 -19.48
C ARG A 72 -19.50 4.71 -19.11
N ALA A 73 -20.39 4.39 -20.05
CA ALA A 73 -21.82 4.32 -19.80
C ALA A 73 -22.17 3.30 -18.69
N ALA A 74 -21.54 2.11 -18.72
CA ALA A 74 -21.73 1.11 -17.67
C ALA A 74 -21.24 1.57 -16.30
N ILE A 75 -20.09 2.24 -16.24
CA ILE A 75 -19.55 2.82 -14.99
C ILE A 75 -20.47 3.93 -14.48
N GLU A 76 -20.96 4.82 -15.34
CA GLU A 76 -21.86 5.91 -14.96
C GLU A 76 -23.19 5.38 -14.42
N ALA A 77 -23.78 4.38 -15.07
CA ALA A 77 -24.98 3.72 -14.58
C ALA A 77 -24.78 3.07 -13.19
N ALA A 78 -23.60 2.47 -12.95
CA ALA A 78 -23.26 1.91 -11.64
C ALA A 78 -23.08 3.00 -10.58
N VAL A 79 -22.47 4.15 -10.92
CA VAL A 79 -22.32 5.27 -9.99
C VAL A 79 -23.68 5.87 -9.62
N LEU A 80 -24.57 6.07 -10.60
CA LEU A 80 -25.90 6.62 -10.36
C LEU A 80 -26.80 5.70 -9.53
N SER A 81 -26.49 4.40 -9.48
CA SER A 81 -27.22 3.44 -8.66
C SER A 81 -26.58 3.16 -7.28
N ASP A 82 -25.36 3.64 -7.01
CA ASP A 82 -24.70 3.56 -5.69
C ASP A 82 -25.10 4.73 -4.79
N VAL A 83 -26.41 4.79 -4.50
CA VAL A 83 -27.05 5.77 -3.62
C VAL A 83 -27.71 5.06 -2.43
N ASP A 84 -28.00 5.79 -1.36
CA ASP A 84 -28.75 5.29 -0.23
C ASP A 84 -30.26 5.15 -0.51
N ALA A 85 -31.04 4.76 0.50
CA ALA A 85 -32.48 4.55 0.37
C ALA A 85 -33.25 5.82 -0.03
N ASP A 86 -32.71 7.00 0.24
CA ASP A 86 -33.29 8.31 -0.10
C ASP A 86 -32.71 8.88 -1.40
N GLY A 87 -31.92 8.11 -2.14
CA GLY A 87 -31.28 8.53 -3.38
C GLY A 87 -30.09 9.47 -3.18
N ARG A 88 -29.54 9.57 -1.97
CA ARG A 88 -28.38 10.41 -1.66
C ARG A 88 -27.07 9.63 -1.88
N PRO A 89 -25.99 10.31 -2.28
CA PRO A 89 -24.69 9.66 -2.40
C PRO A 89 -24.21 9.10 -1.05
N ARG A 90 -23.59 7.92 -1.06
CA ARG A 90 -22.98 7.36 0.15
C ARG A 90 -21.86 8.25 0.69
N VAL A 91 -21.75 8.32 2.01
CA VAL A 91 -20.72 9.09 2.71
C VAL A 91 -19.62 8.16 3.20
N MET A 92 -18.62 7.96 2.35
CA MET A 92 -17.46 7.16 2.68
C MET A 92 -16.36 8.01 3.34
N VAL A 93 -15.80 7.49 4.42
CA VAL A 93 -14.70 8.13 5.14
C VAL A 93 -13.49 7.19 5.14
N HIS A 94 -12.31 7.73 4.89
CA HIS A 94 -11.04 7.05 5.15
C HIS A 94 -10.31 7.82 6.24
N CYS A 95 -10.03 7.16 7.37
CA CYS A 95 -9.30 7.72 8.49
C CYS A 95 -7.92 7.06 8.59
N ASP A 96 -6.88 7.86 8.78
CA ASP A 96 -5.47 7.45 8.84
C ASP A 96 -4.76 8.18 9.98
N LEU A 97 -4.26 7.42 10.97
CA LEU A 97 -3.57 7.95 12.15
C LEU A 97 -2.23 8.59 11.76
N ASP A 98 -1.99 9.81 12.23
CA ASP A 98 -0.83 10.58 11.82
C ASP A 98 0.45 10.03 12.45
N ALA A 99 1.42 9.65 11.60
CA ALA A 99 2.71 9.09 12.02
C ALA A 99 2.61 7.97 13.08
N PHE A 100 1.56 7.16 13.01
CA PHE A 100 1.06 6.30 14.08
C PHE A 100 2.09 5.74 15.07
N TYR A 101 3.04 4.91 14.65
CA TYR A 101 3.97 4.29 15.61
C TYR A 101 4.85 5.32 16.34
N ALA A 102 5.25 6.40 15.68
CA ALA A 102 6.00 7.47 16.35
C ALA A 102 5.09 8.23 17.33
N SER A 103 3.85 8.53 16.91
CA SER A 103 2.87 9.23 17.76
C SER A 103 2.49 8.43 19.00
N VAL A 104 2.48 7.09 18.94
CA VAL A 104 2.29 6.23 20.13
C VAL A 104 3.42 6.47 21.16
N HIS A 105 4.67 6.54 20.72
CA HIS A 105 5.78 6.88 21.62
C HIS A 105 5.70 8.32 22.11
N GLU A 106 5.24 9.28 21.30
CA GLU A 106 5.03 10.68 21.72
C GLU A 106 3.87 10.88 22.70
N VAL A 107 2.91 9.96 22.73
CA VAL A 107 1.85 9.92 23.74
C VAL A 107 2.39 9.39 25.06
N ASP A 108 3.13 8.28 25.03
CA ASP A 108 3.73 7.67 26.22
C ASP A 108 4.82 8.56 26.85
N GLU A 109 5.64 9.20 26.01
CA GLU A 109 6.83 9.95 26.39
C GLU A 109 6.85 11.32 25.66
N PRO A 110 6.25 12.38 26.25
CA PRO A 110 6.08 13.67 25.60
C PRO A 110 7.36 14.36 25.12
N GLN A 111 8.54 14.01 25.67
CA GLN A 111 9.82 14.56 25.19
C GLN A 111 10.10 14.26 23.71
N TRP A 112 9.52 13.19 23.15
CA TRP A 112 9.72 12.85 21.72
C TRP A 112 9.07 13.84 20.76
N ARG A 113 8.09 14.64 21.21
CA ARG A 113 7.36 15.60 20.37
C ARG A 113 8.23 16.71 19.81
N THR A 114 9.35 17.01 20.48
CA THR A 114 10.29 18.08 20.09
C THR A 114 11.61 17.54 19.52
N VAL A 115 11.81 16.22 19.53
CA VAL A 115 13.05 15.58 19.07
C VAL A 115 12.81 14.89 17.72
N PRO A 116 13.71 15.03 16.73
CA PRO A 116 13.63 14.22 15.52
C PRO A 116 13.72 12.73 15.88
N MET A 117 12.61 12.01 15.70
CA MET A 117 12.51 10.60 16.08
C MET A 117 11.90 9.74 14.97
N ALA A 118 12.43 8.53 14.84
CA ALA A 118 11.91 7.50 13.95
C ALA A 118 11.79 6.15 14.67
N VAL A 119 10.92 5.30 14.14
CA VAL A 119 10.69 3.95 14.64
C VAL A 119 11.09 2.95 13.56
N GLY A 120 11.92 1.96 13.88
CA GLY A 120 12.32 0.92 12.93
C GLY A 120 13.52 0.11 13.39
N GLY A 121 14.22 -0.50 12.42
CA GLY A 121 15.42 -1.28 12.73
C GLY A 121 16.59 -0.39 13.15
N THR A 122 17.13 -0.62 14.34
CA THR A 122 18.25 0.13 14.94
C THR A 122 19.64 -0.37 14.50
N GLY A 123 19.73 -1.60 13.97
CA GLY A 123 20.97 -2.21 13.49
C GLY A 123 21.48 -1.66 12.14
N GLY A 124 22.70 -2.08 11.73
CA GLY A 124 23.39 -1.54 10.54
C GLY A 124 22.66 -1.70 9.20
N ASP A 125 21.84 -2.75 9.05
CA ASP A 125 20.95 -2.98 7.89
C ASP A 125 19.48 -2.60 8.18
N GLY A 126 19.23 -1.87 9.27
CA GLY A 126 17.91 -1.46 9.71
C GLY A 126 17.20 -0.54 8.71
N VAL A 127 15.87 -0.63 8.70
CA VAL A 127 14.99 0.20 7.87
C VAL A 127 13.95 0.84 8.78
N LEU A 128 13.68 2.13 8.54
CA LEU A 128 12.67 2.88 9.26
C LEU A 128 11.26 2.48 8.83
N THR A 129 10.39 2.24 9.80
CA THR A 129 8.97 1.96 9.58
C THR A 129 8.16 3.26 9.52
N THR A 130 8.45 4.21 10.40
CA THR A 130 7.87 5.56 10.36
C THR A 130 8.81 6.58 11.01
N ALA A 131 8.48 7.86 10.86
CA ALA A 131 9.15 8.97 11.49
C ALA A 131 8.12 10.03 11.91
N ASN A 132 8.37 10.71 13.03
CA ASN A 132 7.54 11.82 13.47
C ASN A 132 7.68 13.03 12.54
N TYR A 133 6.77 14.00 12.67
CA TYR A 133 6.76 15.16 11.78
C TYR A 133 7.99 16.05 11.96
N VAL A 134 8.63 16.06 13.13
CA VAL A 134 9.91 16.74 13.36
C VAL A 134 11.01 16.14 12.48
N ALA A 135 11.17 14.82 12.48
CA ALA A 135 12.15 14.13 11.63
C ALA A 135 11.84 14.25 10.13
N ARG A 136 10.57 14.28 9.73
CA ARG A 136 10.17 14.43 8.32
C ARG A 136 10.63 15.74 7.68
N ARG A 137 10.85 16.81 8.48
CA ARG A 137 11.44 18.07 8.01
C ARG A 137 12.88 17.91 7.50
N PHE A 138 13.59 16.87 7.94
CA PHE A 138 14.92 16.50 7.43
C PHE A 138 14.85 15.53 6.23
N GLY A 139 13.66 15.28 5.69
CA GLY A 139 13.45 14.31 4.60
C GLY A 139 13.38 12.85 5.05
N ILE A 140 13.43 12.58 6.35
CA ILE A 140 13.33 11.22 6.92
C ILE A 140 11.93 10.67 6.69
N ARG A 141 11.85 9.41 6.25
CA ARG A 141 10.58 8.75 5.90
C ARG A 141 10.65 7.24 6.09
N SER A 142 9.46 6.63 6.14
CA SER A 142 9.32 5.17 6.06
C SER A 142 10.06 4.58 4.85
N ALA A 143 10.51 3.33 5.01
CA ALA A 143 11.31 2.57 4.06
C ALA A 143 12.71 3.15 3.76
N MET A 144 13.13 4.20 4.48
CA MET A 144 14.50 4.70 4.42
C MET A 144 15.43 3.83 5.28
N PRO A 145 16.62 3.43 4.79
CA PRO A 145 17.62 2.78 5.62
C PRO A 145 18.05 3.70 6.78
N THR A 146 18.17 3.13 7.98
CA THR A 146 18.48 3.89 9.20
C THR A 146 19.80 4.66 9.11
N TRP A 147 20.81 4.06 8.48
CA TRP A 147 22.12 4.70 8.29
C TRP A 147 22.07 5.89 7.32
N ILE A 148 21.16 5.90 6.34
CA ILE A 148 20.93 7.08 5.47
C ILE A 148 20.22 8.17 6.26
N ALA A 149 19.22 7.81 7.06
CA ALA A 149 18.48 8.76 7.89
C ALA A 149 19.39 9.50 8.88
N ARG A 150 20.37 8.79 9.49
CA ARG A 150 21.39 9.40 10.37
C ARG A 150 22.36 10.34 9.63
N LYS A 151 22.58 10.15 8.32
CA LYS A 151 23.35 11.11 7.52
C LYS A 151 22.56 12.39 7.25
N LEU A 152 21.23 12.28 7.09
CA LEU A 152 20.34 13.43 6.90
C LEU A 152 20.10 14.21 8.21
N CYS A 153 20.08 13.50 9.34
CA CYS A 153 19.87 14.07 10.67
C CYS A 153 20.74 13.33 11.68
N PRO A 154 21.97 13.81 11.97
CA PRO A 154 22.88 13.17 12.91
C PRO A 154 22.32 13.00 14.32
N GLN A 155 21.42 13.90 14.74
CA GLN A 155 20.73 13.88 16.03
C GLN A 155 19.47 12.99 16.06
N LEU A 156 19.19 12.22 15.01
CA LEU A 156 18.00 11.37 14.92
C LEU A 156 17.98 10.28 16.01
N ALA A 157 16.96 10.31 16.85
CA ALA A 157 16.63 9.21 17.73
C ALA A 157 15.92 8.10 16.94
N VAL A 158 16.33 6.84 17.15
CA VAL A 158 15.71 5.68 16.48
C VAL A 158 15.26 4.69 17.56
N LEU A 159 13.95 4.51 17.67
CA LEU A 159 13.33 3.60 18.61
C LEU A 159 13.01 2.26 17.94
N ASP A 160 13.07 1.18 18.71
CA ASP A 160 12.66 -0.15 18.26
C ASP A 160 11.13 -0.26 18.12
N LEU A 161 10.68 -1.27 17.37
CA LEU A 161 9.26 -1.54 17.17
C LEU A 161 8.63 -2.21 18.39
N ASP A 162 7.54 -1.64 18.91
CA ASP A 162 6.69 -2.25 19.94
C ASP A 162 5.28 -2.54 19.41
N PHE A 163 5.13 -3.70 18.76
CA PHE A 163 3.83 -4.12 18.21
C PHE A 163 2.77 -4.41 19.28
N ALA A 164 3.14 -4.61 20.54
CA ALA A 164 2.16 -4.78 21.61
C ALA A 164 1.47 -3.43 21.87
N LYS A 165 2.26 -2.37 22.09
CA LYS A 165 1.75 -1.00 22.23
C LYS A 165 0.90 -0.56 21.04
N TYR A 166 1.38 -0.80 19.81
CA TYR A 166 0.65 -0.37 18.61
C TYR A 166 -0.70 -1.08 18.46
N ARG A 167 -0.81 -2.36 18.86
CA ARG A 167 -2.10 -3.08 18.82
C ARG A 167 -3.06 -2.55 19.87
N VAL A 168 -2.59 -2.22 21.07
CA VAL A 168 -3.42 -1.64 22.14
C VAL A 168 -3.96 -0.26 21.70
N ALA A 169 -3.09 0.62 21.18
CA ALA A 169 -3.51 1.92 20.69
C ALA A 169 -4.51 1.81 19.53
N ALA A 170 -4.24 0.94 18.55
CA ALA A 170 -5.16 0.70 17.44
C ALA A 170 -6.52 0.16 17.92
N ALA A 171 -6.55 -0.72 18.92
CA ALA A 171 -7.80 -1.24 19.47
C ALA A 171 -8.68 -0.13 20.07
N LYS A 172 -8.09 0.83 20.81
CA LYS A 172 -8.81 1.99 21.35
C LYS A 172 -9.41 2.85 20.23
N VAL A 173 -8.63 3.16 19.19
CA VAL A 173 -9.12 3.94 18.03
C VAL A 173 -10.27 3.20 17.32
N ARG A 174 -10.15 1.87 17.18
CA ARG A 174 -11.21 1.04 16.58
C ARG A 174 -12.50 1.04 17.40
N THR A 175 -12.42 1.17 18.73
CA THR A 175 -13.62 1.39 19.56
C THR A 175 -14.32 2.69 19.19
N VAL A 176 -13.60 3.78 18.94
CA VAL A 176 -14.20 5.04 18.45
C VAL A 176 -14.83 4.84 17.07
N PHE A 177 -14.13 4.19 16.12
CA PHE A 177 -14.69 3.92 14.79
C PHE A 177 -16.01 3.16 14.82
N SER A 178 -16.14 2.17 15.71
CA SER A 178 -17.35 1.35 15.82
C SER A 178 -18.61 2.13 16.22
N ARG A 179 -18.47 3.33 16.79
CA ARG A 179 -19.59 4.23 17.11
C ARG A 179 -20.17 4.92 15.89
N TYR A 180 -19.37 5.10 14.84
CA TYR A 180 -19.75 5.77 13.59
C TYR A 180 -20.08 4.78 12.48
N ASP A 181 -19.39 3.64 12.45
CA ASP A 181 -19.70 2.53 11.54
C ASP A 181 -19.29 1.21 12.21
N PRO A 182 -20.21 0.38 12.71
CA PRO A 182 -19.88 -0.92 13.29
C PRO A 182 -19.33 -1.93 12.26
N ARG A 183 -19.43 -1.64 10.96
CA ARG A 183 -18.98 -2.50 9.84
C ARG A 183 -17.71 -1.96 9.17
N PHE A 184 -17.02 -1.01 9.80
CA PHE A 184 -15.81 -0.40 9.24
C PHE A 184 -14.76 -1.45 8.84
N ARG A 185 -14.00 -1.14 7.79
CA ARG A 185 -12.94 -2.02 7.27
C ARG A 185 -11.58 -1.44 7.57
N SER A 186 -10.77 -2.19 8.30
CA SER A 186 -9.39 -1.82 8.62
C SER A 186 -8.42 -2.44 7.63
N ALA A 187 -7.62 -1.61 6.96
CA ALA A 187 -6.56 -2.11 6.07
C ALA A 187 -5.24 -2.34 6.82
N SER A 188 -4.99 -1.58 7.89
CA SER A 188 -3.79 -1.68 8.73
C SER A 188 -4.11 -1.43 10.22
N LEU A 189 -3.07 -1.24 11.05
CA LEU A 189 -3.24 -0.80 12.44
C LEU A 189 -3.71 0.65 12.55
N ASP A 190 -3.32 1.48 11.59
CA ASP A 190 -3.50 2.93 11.59
C ASP A 190 -4.56 3.46 10.63
N GLU A 191 -5.09 2.64 9.72
CA GLU A 191 -6.05 3.11 8.73
C GLU A 191 -7.34 2.28 8.67
N ALA A 192 -8.45 2.96 8.46
CA ALA A 192 -9.78 2.37 8.33
C ALA A 192 -10.66 3.14 7.33
N SER A 193 -11.51 2.41 6.63
CA SER A 193 -12.61 2.94 5.82
C SER A 193 -13.93 2.71 6.53
N LEU A 194 -14.77 3.75 6.61
CA LEU A 194 -16.08 3.76 7.26
C LEU A 194 -17.16 4.20 6.27
N ASP A 195 -18.36 3.66 6.39
CA ASP A 195 -19.58 4.14 5.73
C ASP A 195 -20.43 4.90 6.76
N LEU A 196 -20.36 6.23 6.74
CA LEU A 196 -21.08 7.11 7.67
C LEU A 196 -22.54 7.35 7.26
N THR A 197 -22.98 6.79 6.12
CA THR A 197 -24.33 7.01 5.61
C THR A 197 -25.42 6.67 6.64
N PRO A 198 -25.38 5.51 7.33
CA PRO A 198 -26.39 5.19 8.35
C PRO A 198 -26.31 6.11 9.57
N TYR A 199 -25.09 6.43 10.02
CA TYR A 199 -24.88 7.31 11.17
C TYR A 199 -25.45 8.71 10.93
N LEU A 200 -25.25 9.26 9.72
CA LEU A 200 -25.80 10.57 9.34
C LEU A 200 -27.32 10.56 9.13
N ALA A 201 -27.92 9.42 8.79
CA ALA A 201 -29.37 9.29 8.75
C ALA A 201 -29.99 9.38 10.16
N GLU A 202 -29.30 8.85 11.17
CA GLU A 202 -29.71 8.95 12.58
C GLU A 202 -29.39 10.31 13.22
N HIS A 203 -28.47 11.08 12.62
CA HIS A 203 -28.01 12.40 13.11
C HIS A 203 -28.13 13.47 12.01
N PRO A 204 -29.36 13.79 11.55
CA PRO A 204 -29.60 14.68 10.41
C PRO A 204 -29.15 16.14 10.65
N GLU A 205 -28.90 16.52 11.91
CA GLU A 205 -28.36 17.82 12.29
C GLU A 205 -26.87 17.98 11.96
N LEU A 206 -26.15 16.87 11.73
CA LEU A 206 -24.73 16.88 11.44
C LEU A 206 -24.47 16.84 9.94
N THR A 207 -23.60 17.74 9.47
CA THR A 207 -22.96 17.56 8.17
C THR A 207 -21.91 16.44 8.24
N PRO A 208 -21.57 15.80 7.10
CA PRO A 208 -20.47 14.83 7.05
C PRO A 208 -19.16 15.34 7.65
N ALA A 209 -18.84 16.62 7.41
CA ALA A 209 -17.63 17.24 7.93
C ALA A 209 -17.63 17.35 9.46
N GLN A 210 -18.76 17.74 10.06
CA GLN A 210 -18.92 17.84 11.52
C GLN A 210 -18.85 16.46 12.18
N ALA A 211 -19.48 15.44 11.61
CA ALA A 211 -19.41 14.07 12.14
C ALA A 211 -17.97 13.54 12.16
N VAL A 212 -17.20 13.78 11.09
CA VAL A 212 -15.80 13.35 11.00
C VAL A 212 -14.88 14.17 11.92
N GLU A 213 -15.15 15.46 12.09
CA GLU A 213 -14.43 16.29 13.06
C GLU A 213 -14.66 15.79 14.50
N ALA A 214 -15.90 15.50 14.86
CA ALA A 214 -16.25 14.90 16.15
C ALA A 214 -15.56 13.55 16.36
N MET A 215 -15.54 12.69 15.33
CA MET A 215 -14.82 11.41 15.38
C MET A 215 -13.33 11.60 15.65
N ARG A 216 -12.69 12.55 14.96
CA ARG A 216 -11.26 12.85 15.15
C ARG A 216 -10.99 13.43 16.54
N ALA A 217 -11.87 14.28 17.06
CA ALA A 217 -11.80 14.81 18.41
C ALA A 217 -11.93 13.69 19.47
N ALA A 218 -12.85 12.74 19.27
CA ALA A 218 -13.01 11.58 20.15
C ALA A 218 -11.77 10.68 20.15
N ILE A 219 -11.17 10.42 18.98
CA ILE A 219 -9.89 9.70 18.88
C ILE A 219 -8.82 10.39 19.71
N HIS A 220 -8.69 11.70 19.57
CA HIS A 220 -7.68 12.48 20.31
C HIS A 220 -7.93 12.45 21.81
N ALA A 221 -9.16 12.69 22.25
CA ALA A 221 -9.53 12.68 23.67
C ALA A 221 -9.24 11.33 24.35
N GLU A 222 -9.50 10.22 23.67
CA GLU A 222 -9.37 8.87 24.26
C GLU A 222 -7.98 8.25 24.14
N THR A 223 -7.16 8.73 23.20
CA THR A 223 -5.88 8.09 22.88
C THR A 223 -4.69 9.03 22.89
N GLY A 224 -4.90 10.34 22.89
CA GLY A 224 -3.86 11.35 22.67
C GLY A 224 -3.35 11.41 21.22
N LEU A 225 -3.76 10.48 20.34
CA LEU A 225 -3.32 10.42 18.95
C LEU A 225 -4.15 11.35 18.07
N THR A 226 -3.56 11.87 17.00
CA THR A 226 -4.30 12.59 15.96
C THR A 226 -4.54 11.70 14.75
N ALA A 227 -5.62 12.00 14.04
CA ALA A 227 -5.96 11.34 12.80
C ALA A 227 -6.30 12.36 11.73
N SER A 228 -5.99 12.01 10.48
CA SER A 228 -6.45 12.73 9.30
C SER A 228 -7.50 11.91 8.56
N ALA A 229 -8.46 12.60 7.95
CA ALA A 229 -9.60 11.94 7.33
C ALA A 229 -9.98 12.53 5.97
N GLY A 230 -10.42 11.68 5.05
CA GLY A 230 -11.01 12.10 3.79
C GLY A 230 -12.45 11.65 3.72
N ILE A 231 -13.32 12.51 3.19
CA ILE A 231 -14.76 12.32 3.09
C ILE A 231 -15.14 12.39 1.62
N ALA A 232 -15.78 11.38 1.07
CA ALA A 232 -16.14 11.35 -0.34
C ALA A 232 -17.25 10.35 -0.66
N ALA A 233 -17.71 10.32 -1.90
CA ALA A 233 -18.71 9.38 -2.41
C ALA A 233 -18.24 7.91 -2.42
N ASN A 234 -16.93 7.64 -2.37
CA ASN A 234 -16.40 6.29 -2.36
C ASN A 234 -15.05 6.19 -1.62
N THR A 235 -14.66 4.96 -1.28
CA THR A 235 -13.44 4.68 -0.51
C THR A 235 -12.14 5.10 -1.19
N MET A 236 -12.07 5.09 -2.52
CA MET A 236 -10.86 5.52 -3.24
C MET A 236 -10.66 7.03 -3.09
N LEU A 237 -11.70 7.81 -3.37
CA LEU A 237 -11.66 9.28 -3.23
C LEU A 237 -11.42 9.68 -1.77
N ALA A 238 -12.08 9.02 -0.82
CA ALA A 238 -11.88 9.24 0.61
C ALA A 238 -10.42 8.97 1.01
N LYS A 239 -9.81 7.87 0.52
CA LYS A 239 -8.40 7.57 0.77
C LYS A 239 -7.47 8.65 0.23
N ILE A 240 -7.69 9.11 -1.01
CA ILE A 240 -6.88 10.19 -1.60
C ILE A 240 -7.02 11.47 -0.78
N ALA A 241 -8.24 11.85 -0.41
CA ALA A 241 -8.53 13.06 0.34
C ALA A 241 -7.93 13.06 1.75
N SER A 242 -7.88 11.89 2.41
CA SER A 242 -7.33 11.76 3.76
C SER A 242 -5.85 12.14 3.89
N ASP A 243 -5.11 12.10 2.78
CA ASP A 243 -3.68 12.39 2.74
C ASP A 243 -3.39 13.88 2.46
N ALA A 244 -4.39 14.65 1.99
CA ALA A 244 -4.22 16.02 1.50
C ALA A 244 -3.91 17.01 2.61
N ASN A 245 -4.64 16.93 3.73
CA ASN A 245 -4.53 17.87 4.85
C ASN A 245 -3.82 17.25 6.08
N LYS A 246 -2.88 16.32 5.85
CA LYS A 246 -2.07 15.73 6.92
C LYS A 246 -0.99 16.70 7.44
N PRO A 247 -0.69 16.69 8.76
CA PRO A 247 -1.36 15.95 9.84
C PRO A 247 -2.60 16.67 10.40
N ASN A 248 -3.43 15.90 11.12
CA ASN A 248 -4.54 16.39 11.92
C ASN A 248 -5.49 17.35 11.18
N GLY A 249 -5.75 17.05 9.91
CA GLY A 249 -6.74 17.75 9.09
C GLY A 249 -7.65 16.77 8.37
N GLN A 250 -8.70 17.31 7.75
CA GLN A 250 -9.63 16.55 6.92
C GLN A 250 -9.94 17.26 5.61
N LEU A 251 -10.39 16.51 4.60
CA LEU A 251 -10.84 17.05 3.32
C LEU A 251 -12.14 16.37 2.87
N LEU A 252 -13.12 17.18 2.49
CA LEU A 252 -14.37 16.72 1.87
C LEU A 252 -14.28 16.92 0.35
N VAL A 253 -14.42 15.82 -0.39
CA VAL A 253 -14.57 15.85 -1.85
C VAL A 253 -16.05 16.10 -2.15
N PRO A 254 -16.38 17.01 -3.10
CA PRO A 254 -17.76 17.20 -3.52
C PRO A 254 -18.43 15.89 -3.95
N PHE A 255 -19.72 15.76 -3.66
CA PHE A 255 -20.49 14.56 -4.02
C PHE A 255 -21.09 14.63 -5.42
N ASP A 256 -21.19 15.83 -6.00
CA ASP A 256 -21.70 16.00 -7.36
C ASP A 256 -20.67 15.54 -8.39
N ARG A 257 -21.17 15.07 -9.54
CA ARG A 257 -20.35 14.46 -10.58
C ARG A 257 -19.28 15.41 -11.12
N LEU A 258 -19.61 16.69 -11.28
CA LEU A 258 -18.70 17.70 -11.82
C LEU A 258 -17.55 17.95 -10.84
N GLY A 259 -17.86 18.12 -9.56
CA GLY A 259 -16.87 18.28 -8.49
C GLY A 259 -15.95 17.07 -8.34
N ILE A 260 -16.48 15.84 -8.46
CA ILE A 260 -15.66 14.61 -8.46
C ILE A 260 -14.68 14.61 -9.65
N LEU A 261 -15.15 14.92 -10.86
CA LEU A 261 -14.30 14.96 -12.04
C LEU A 261 -13.24 16.06 -11.97
N ALA A 262 -13.59 17.23 -11.44
CA ALA A 262 -12.65 18.32 -11.23
C ALA A 262 -11.56 17.91 -10.22
N PHE A 263 -11.96 17.30 -9.10
CA PHE A 263 -11.03 16.80 -8.09
C PHE A 263 -10.07 15.77 -8.68
N VAL A 264 -10.59 14.73 -9.33
CA VAL A 264 -9.80 13.66 -9.96
C VAL A 264 -8.89 14.18 -11.07
N GLY A 265 -9.40 15.08 -11.90
CA GLY A 265 -8.67 15.66 -13.03
C GLY A 265 -7.41 16.40 -12.59
N ALA A 266 -7.48 17.10 -11.45
CA ALA A 266 -6.36 17.87 -10.90
C ALA A 266 -5.29 17.02 -10.20
N LEU A 267 -5.56 15.74 -9.90
CA LEU A 267 -4.63 14.89 -9.17
C LEU A 267 -3.44 14.47 -10.04
N PRO A 268 -2.19 14.57 -9.53
CA PRO A 268 -1.07 13.86 -10.11
C PRO A 268 -1.32 12.35 -10.17
N VAL A 269 -0.93 11.71 -11.27
CA VAL A 269 -1.11 10.27 -11.51
C VAL A 269 -0.62 9.41 -10.32
N ARG A 270 0.52 9.77 -9.73
CA ARG A 270 1.09 9.07 -8.58
C ARG A 270 0.22 9.05 -7.31
N LYS A 271 -0.79 9.92 -7.20
CA LYS A 271 -1.73 10.00 -6.06
C LYS A 271 -2.84 8.96 -6.13
N PHE A 272 -3.11 8.34 -7.29
CA PHE A 272 -4.12 7.29 -7.39
C PHE A 272 -3.67 5.98 -6.70
N PRO A 273 -4.48 5.41 -5.78
CA PRO A 273 -4.14 4.17 -5.07
C PRO A 273 -3.93 2.97 -6.01
N GLY A 274 -2.69 2.49 -6.10
CA GLY A 274 -2.31 1.39 -7.00
C GLY A 274 -1.30 1.81 -8.08
N ILE A 275 -1.15 3.11 -8.33
CA ILE A 275 -0.12 3.64 -9.22
C ILE A 275 1.18 3.85 -8.44
N GLY A 276 2.09 2.88 -8.54
CA GLY A 276 3.45 2.96 -8.01
C GLY A 276 4.42 3.75 -8.92
N ALA A 277 5.64 3.99 -8.46
CA ALA A 277 6.66 4.76 -9.19
C ALA A 277 6.97 4.22 -10.60
N VAL A 278 6.86 2.90 -10.82
CA VAL A 278 7.08 2.30 -12.14
C VAL A 278 5.96 2.65 -13.10
N THR A 279 4.70 2.50 -12.69
CA THR A 279 3.54 2.80 -13.54
C THR A 279 3.48 4.30 -13.83
N ASP A 280 3.73 5.13 -12.81
CA ASP A 280 3.86 6.58 -12.91
C ASP A 280 4.90 6.97 -13.97
N HIS A 281 6.12 6.42 -13.89
CA HIS A 281 7.17 6.69 -14.87
C HIS A 281 6.83 6.18 -16.29
N VAL A 282 6.13 5.05 -16.41
CA VAL A 282 5.65 4.56 -17.71
C VAL A 282 4.65 5.53 -18.32
N LEU A 283 3.72 6.08 -17.54
CA LEU A 283 2.70 7.03 -18.00
C LEU A 283 3.31 8.40 -18.32
N ASP A 284 4.22 8.88 -17.49
CA ASP A 284 5.01 10.09 -17.69
C ASP A 284 5.79 10.05 -19.03
N ALA A 285 6.32 8.88 -19.42
CA ALA A 285 7.00 8.71 -20.71
C ALA A 285 6.09 8.91 -21.95
N PHE A 286 4.77 8.99 -21.75
CA PHE A 286 3.75 9.35 -22.74
C PHE A 286 3.08 10.70 -22.44
N GLY A 287 3.62 11.51 -21.52
CA GLY A 287 3.07 12.82 -21.16
C GLY A 287 1.79 12.75 -20.33
N VAL A 288 1.52 11.64 -19.64
CA VAL A 288 0.34 11.47 -18.79
C VAL A 288 0.75 11.75 -17.34
N LEU A 289 0.47 12.96 -16.86
CA LEU A 289 0.93 13.46 -15.56
C LEU A 289 -0.21 13.59 -14.54
N THR A 290 -1.43 13.82 -15.00
CA THR A 290 -2.62 14.08 -14.18
C THR A 290 -3.78 13.15 -14.50
N GLY A 291 -4.81 13.15 -13.64
CA GLY A 291 -6.07 12.46 -13.92
C GLY A 291 -6.76 12.97 -15.19
N ALA A 292 -6.64 14.26 -15.49
CA ALA A 292 -7.16 14.85 -16.72
C ALA A 292 -6.43 14.29 -17.96
N ASP A 293 -5.11 14.12 -17.88
CA ASP A 293 -4.34 13.50 -18.97
C ASP A 293 -4.74 12.05 -19.21
N ILE A 294 -5.00 11.28 -18.14
CA ILE A 294 -5.53 9.90 -18.27
C ILE A 294 -6.85 9.92 -19.05
N ALA A 295 -7.78 10.78 -18.66
CA ALA A 295 -9.10 10.86 -19.29
C ALA A 295 -9.02 11.27 -20.77
N ALA A 296 -8.18 12.25 -21.08
CA ALA A 296 -7.99 12.79 -22.43
C ALA A 296 -7.27 11.79 -23.36
N GLN A 297 -6.27 11.07 -22.85
CA GLN A 297 -5.47 10.13 -23.65
C GLN A 297 -5.99 8.69 -23.57
N MET A 298 -7.17 8.46 -22.98
CA MET A 298 -7.66 7.11 -22.70
C MET A 298 -7.73 6.19 -23.93
N PRO A 299 -8.21 6.63 -25.11
CA PRO A 299 -8.18 5.79 -26.31
C PRO A 299 -6.78 5.31 -26.70
N PHE A 300 -5.80 6.21 -26.64
CA PHE A 300 -4.41 5.85 -26.92
C PHE A 300 -3.84 4.89 -25.86
N LEU A 301 -4.07 5.18 -24.58
CA LEU A 301 -3.63 4.30 -23.49
C LEU A 301 -4.29 2.91 -23.56
N TRP A 302 -5.52 2.82 -24.07
CA TRP A 302 -6.25 1.57 -24.24
C TRP A 302 -5.61 0.62 -25.24
N THR A 303 -4.97 1.15 -26.29
CA THR A 303 -4.33 0.35 -27.35
C THR A 303 -2.95 -0.15 -26.96
N ILE A 304 -2.27 0.52 -26.03
CA ILE A 304 -0.87 0.20 -25.68
C ILE A 304 -0.68 -0.47 -24.32
N LEU A 305 -1.63 -0.32 -23.39
CA LEU A 305 -1.51 -0.85 -22.03
C LEU A 305 -2.19 -2.21 -21.88
N THR A 306 -1.83 -2.93 -20.81
CA THR A 306 -2.46 -4.21 -20.48
C THR A 306 -3.93 -4.00 -20.11
N PRO A 307 -4.81 -5.00 -20.36
CA PRO A 307 -6.24 -4.90 -20.03
C PRO A 307 -6.51 -4.47 -18.58
N ALA A 308 -5.78 -5.04 -17.62
CA ALA A 308 -5.94 -4.69 -16.21
C ALA A 308 -5.59 -3.22 -15.92
N LEU A 309 -4.55 -2.67 -16.57
CA LEU A 309 -4.12 -1.30 -16.31
C LEU A 309 -5.05 -0.29 -17.01
N ARG A 310 -5.46 -0.53 -18.26
CA ARG A 310 -6.38 0.38 -18.96
C ARG A 310 -7.76 0.43 -18.30
N ASP A 311 -8.28 -0.70 -17.83
CA ASP A 311 -9.55 -0.76 -17.09
C ASP A 311 -9.45 0.01 -15.77
N TYR A 312 -8.36 -0.19 -15.03
CA TYR A 312 -8.07 0.57 -13.81
C TYR A 312 -8.00 2.08 -14.09
N LEU A 313 -7.23 2.50 -15.10
CA LEU A 313 -7.05 3.92 -15.46
C LEU A 313 -8.37 4.59 -15.85
N LEU A 314 -9.21 3.89 -16.61
CA LEU A 314 -10.55 4.38 -16.96
C LEU A 314 -11.38 4.64 -15.71
N CYS A 315 -11.49 3.66 -14.80
CA CYS A 315 -12.22 3.79 -13.54
C CYS A 315 -11.71 4.97 -12.71
N VAL A 316 -10.41 5.06 -12.45
CA VAL A 316 -9.88 6.10 -11.58
C VAL A 316 -9.99 7.50 -12.19
N SER A 317 -9.88 7.63 -13.51
CA SER A 317 -10.09 8.92 -14.21
C SER A 317 -11.53 9.42 -14.13
N MET A 318 -12.47 8.50 -13.88
CA MET A 318 -13.89 8.82 -13.64
C MET A 318 -14.20 8.99 -12.16
N GLY A 319 -13.24 8.83 -11.26
CA GLY A 319 -13.44 8.93 -9.81
C GLY A 319 -14.06 7.69 -9.17
N VAL A 320 -13.96 6.53 -9.82
CA VAL A 320 -14.54 5.27 -9.35
C VAL A 320 -13.43 4.26 -9.02
N PRO A 321 -13.53 3.48 -7.91
CA PRO A 321 -12.56 2.43 -7.65
C PRO A 321 -12.64 1.30 -8.69
N SER A 322 -11.48 0.76 -9.07
CA SER A 322 -11.42 -0.42 -9.94
C SER A 322 -12.07 -1.63 -9.26
N GLY A 323 -12.96 -2.33 -9.96
CA GLY A 323 -13.73 -3.46 -9.42
C GLY A 323 -15.12 -3.11 -8.87
N ALA A 324 -15.51 -1.83 -8.86
CA ALA A 324 -16.86 -1.38 -8.46
C ALA A 324 -17.97 -1.78 -9.44
N ALA A 325 -17.63 -2.35 -10.60
CA ALA A 325 -18.61 -2.91 -11.54
C ALA A 325 -19.14 -4.31 -11.13
N LEU A 326 -18.80 -4.80 -9.92
CA LEU A 326 -19.48 -5.97 -9.35
C LEU A 326 -20.71 -5.50 -8.56
N PRO A 327 -21.90 -6.06 -8.82
CA PRO A 327 -23.11 -5.68 -8.12
C PRO A 327 -22.94 -5.85 -6.60
N PRO A 328 -23.55 -4.99 -5.78
CA PRO A 328 -23.54 -5.16 -4.34
C PRO A 328 -24.10 -6.53 -3.96
N ALA A 329 -23.51 -7.17 -2.95
CA ALA A 329 -24.04 -8.41 -2.40
C ALA A 329 -25.49 -8.20 -1.93
N PRO A 330 -26.40 -9.16 -2.17
CA PRO A 330 -27.82 -8.99 -1.86
C PRO A 330 -28.04 -8.72 -0.35
N PRO A 331 -29.05 -7.89 -0.02
CA PRO A 331 -29.44 -7.67 1.38
C PRO A 331 -29.95 -8.99 1.98
N GLY A 332 -29.36 -9.43 3.09
CA GLY A 332 -29.72 -10.68 3.77
C GLY A 332 -28.58 -11.68 3.95
N ALA A 333 -27.37 -11.40 3.45
CA ALA A 333 -26.18 -12.11 3.92
C ALA A 333 -25.91 -11.70 5.39
N SER A 334 -26.26 -12.60 6.31
CA SER A 334 -26.07 -12.47 7.76
C SER A 334 -24.71 -11.84 8.08
N SER A 335 -24.72 -10.61 8.58
CA SER A 335 -23.54 -9.94 9.13
C SER A 335 -23.45 -10.31 10.60
N THR A 336 -22.76 -11.41 10.88
CA THR A 336 -22.27 -11.64 12.24
C THR A 336 -21.22 -10.56 12.55
N PRO A 337 -21.22 -9.94 13.74
CA PRO A 337 -20.18 -8.99 14.11
C PRO A 337 -18.82 -9.69 14.04
N GLY A 338 -18.01 -9.34 13.04
CA GLY A 338 -16.67 -9.89 12.85
C GLY A 338 -16.46 -10.92 11.72
N GLY A 339 -17.42 -11.14 10.82
CA GLY A 339 -17.26 -12.08 9.69
C GLY A 339 -17.83 -11.58 8.36
N ASP A 340 -16.96 -11.51 7.36
CA ASP A 340 -17.19 -11.48 5.89
C ASP A 340 -17.98 -10.27 5.31
N ALA A 341 -17.36 -9.31 4.60
CA ALA A 341 -16.49 -9.48 3.43
C ALA A 341 -15.05 -8.98 3.63
N ALA A 342 -14.34 -9.53 4.60
CA ALA A 342 -12.88 -9.57 4.54
C ALA A 342 -12.52 -10.48 3.36
N THR A 343 -11.78 -9.98 2.38
CA THR A 343 -11.16 -10.82 1.36
C THR A 343 -10.48 -12.01 2.05
N ARG A 344 -10.97 -13.24 1.80
CA ARG A 344 -10.31 -14.45 2.32
C ARG A 344 -8.83 -14.33 2.01
N ARG A 345 -8.00 -14.38 3.06
CA ARG A 345 -6.57 -14.15 2.95
C ARG A 345 -6.01 -15.09 1.87
N SER A 346 -5.40 -14.53 0.83
CA SER A 346 -4.93 -15.32 -0.32
C SER A 346 -3.64 -16.10 -0.03
N GLY A 347 -2.91 -15.71 1.02
CA GLY A 347 -1.71 -16.40 1.48
C GLY A 347 -1.15 -15.84 2.78
N ILE A 348 -0.27 -16.62 3.41
CA ILE A 348 0.49 -16.26 4.61
C ILE A 348 1.97 -16.51 4.31
N SER A 349 2.87 -15.63 4.75
CA SER A 349 4.30 -15.80 4.49
C SER A 349 5.15 -15.37 5.67
N SER A 350 6.28 -16.04 5.85
CA SER A 350 7.35 -15.63 6.76
C SER A 350 8.65 -15.48 5.97
N GLU A 351 9.34 -14.35 6.15
CA GLU A 351 10.66 -14.13 5.58
C GLU A 351 11.57 -13.36 6.53
N ARG A 352 12.88 -13.61 6.45
CA ARG A 352 13.88 -12.95 7.28
C ARG A 352 15.09 -12.52 6.46
N THR A 353 15.52 -11.28 6.65
CA THR A 353 16.83 -10.79 6.18
C THR A 353 17.89 -11.11 7.23
N PHE A 354 19.08 -11.51 6.79
CA PHE A 354 20.21 -11.89 7.64
C PHE A 354 21.54 -11.42 7.03
N LYS A 355 22.61 -11.47 7.82
CA LYS A 355 23.96 -11.18 7.34
C LYS A 355 24.32 -12.14 6.21
N SER A 356 24.89 -11.60 5.14
CA SER A 356 25.18 -12.35 3.92
C SER A 356 25.95 -13.65 4.18
N THR A 357 25.52 -14.75 3.57
CA THR A 357 26.15 -16.06 3.73
C THR A 357 25.94 -16.97 2.52
N ALA A 358 26.88 -17.88 2.30
CA ALA A 358 26.75 -18.99 1.36
C ALA A 358 26.61 -20.36 2.06
N SER A 359 26.57 -20.40 3.40
CA SER A 359 26.48 -21.64 4.16
C SER A 359 25.13 -22.31 3.96
N LEU A 360 25.12 -23.47 3.30
CA LEU A 360 23.89 -24.25 3.11
C LEU A 360 23.29 -24.68 4.45
N ALA A 361 24.13 -25.09 5.41
CA ALA A 361 23.67 -25.49 6.74
C ALA A 361 22.92 -24.34 7.44
N PHE A 362 23.44 -23.11 7.36
CA PHE A 362 22.76 -21.93 7.88
C PHE A 362 21.42 -21.67 7.17
N LEU A 363 21.41 -21.76 5.83
CA LEU A 363 20.18 -21.55 5.04
C LEU A 363 19.11 -22.60 5.36
N GLN A 364 19.48 -23.86 5.55
CA GLN A 364 18.56 -24.93 5.94
C GLN A 364 18.02 -24.72 7.35
N ALA A 365 18.86 -24.32 8.31
CA ALA A 365 18.41 -23.97 9.67
C ALA A 365 17.41 -22.81 9.64
N MET A 366 17.73 -21.74 8.93
CA MET A 366 16.85 -20.59 8.78
C MET A 366 15.54 -20.97 8.06
N LEU A 367 15.58 -21.86 7.06
CA LEU A 367 14.38 -22.38 6.39
C LEU A 367 13.48 -23.16 7.36
N ARG A 368 14.05 -23.97 8.27
CA ARG A 368 13.29 -24.64 9.34
C ARG A 368 12.57 -23.62 10.23
N ASP A 369 13.25 -22.56 10.64
CA ASP A 369 12.65 -21.50 11.47
C ASP A 369 11.49 -20.79 10.75
N GLN A 370 11.66 -20.49 9.45
CA GLN A 370 10.59 -19.88 8.66
C GLN A 370 9.40 -20.83 8.46
N CYS A 371 9.64 -22.13 8.28
CA CYS A 371 8.58 -23.13 8.23
C CYS A 371 7.85 -23.28 9.56
N ALA A 372 8.55 -23.26 10.70
CA ALA A 372 7.93 -23.30 12.03
C ALA A 372 7.05 -22.07 12.27
N THR A 373 7.56 -20.88 11.98
CA THR A 373 6.81 -19.62 12.09
C THR A 373 5.55 -19.64 11.22
N LEU A 374 5.70 -20.04 9.95
CA LEU A 374 4.57 -20.12 9.02
C LEU A 374 3.53 -21.18 9.44
N ALA A 375 3.98 -22.33 9.97
CA ALA A 375 3.07 -23.35 10.48
C ALA A 375 2.24 -22.85 11.66
N ASP A 376 2.85 -22.10 12.58
CA ASP A 376 2.14 -21.45 13.68
C ASP A 376 1.15 -20.39 13.21
N ASP A 377 1.51 -19.59 12.20
CA ASP A 377 0.58 -18.62 11.59
C ASP A 377 -0.62 -19.29 10.92
N LEU A 378 -0.39 -20.38 10.18
CA LEU A 378 -1.45 -21.18 9.56
C LEU A 378 -2.36 -21.81 10.62
N ARG A 379 -1.77 -22.35 11.71
CA ARG A 379 -2.51 -22.92 12.84
C ARG A 379 -3.38 -21.86 13.54
N ARG A 380 -2.82 -20.70 13.88
CA ARG A 380 -3.57 -19.59 14.48
C ARG A 380 -4.70 -19.10 13.59
N SER A 381 -4.45 -19.06 12.28
CA SER A 381 -5.44 -18.65 11.28
C SER A 381 -6.45 -19.76 10.93
N ARG A 382 -6.29 -20.97 11.48
CA ARG A 382 -7.14 -22.16 11.25
C ARG A 382 -7.31 -22.53 9.78
N VAL A 383 -6.28 -22.33 8.97
CA VAL A 383 -6.29 -22.64 7.53
C VAL A 383 -5.23 -23.68 7.17
N PHE A 384 -5.46 -24.39 6.08
CA PHE A 384 -4.45 -25.21 5.42
C PHE A 384 -4.02 -24.57 4.11
N ALA A 385 -2.90 -25.02 3.54
CA ALA A 385 -2.36 -24.49 2.29
C ALA A 385 -2.19 -25.57 1.23
N ARG A 386 -2.35 -25.19 -0.05
CA ARG A 386 -2.15 -26.08 -1.20
C ARG A 386 -0.90 -25.75 -2.01
N THR A 387 -0.42 -24.50 -1.95
CA THR A 387 0.72 -24.05 -2.75
C THR A 387 1.75 -23.38 -1.86
N LEU A 388 3.01 -23.81 -1.98
CA LEU A 388 4.14 -23.22 -1.28
C LEU A 388 5.06 -22.50 -2.27
N THR A 389 5.48 -21.30 -1.91
CA THR A 389 6.47 -20.50 -2.64
C THR A 389 7.67 -20.26 -1.75
N PHE A 390 8.82 -20.77 -2.17
CA PHE A 390 10.12 -20.43 -1.61
C PHE A 390 10.64 -19.13 -2.25
N LYS A 391 11.21 -18.25 -1.43
CA LYS A 391 11.84 -16.99 -1.84
C LYS A 391 13.24 -16.93 -1.26
N ILE A 392 14.22 -16.53 -2.06
CA ILE A 392 15.58 -16.23 -1.60
C ILE A 392 16.12 -14.99 -2.32
N LYS A 393 16.93 -14.19 -1.63
CA LYS A 393 17.52 -12.96 -2.16
C LYS A 393 19.04 -13.01 -2.10
N LYS A 394 19.68 -12.74 -3.23
CA LYS A 394 21.15 -12.60 -3.31
C LYS A 394 21.61 -11.35 -2.56
N GLU A 395 22.88 -11.30 -2.19
CA GLU A 395 23.49 -10.10 -1.61
C GLU A 395 23.41 -8.89 -2.57
N SER A 396 23.37 -9.16 -3.88
CA SER A 396 23.08 -8.19 -4.94
C SER A 396 21.63 -7.70 -4.99
N PHE A 397 20.78 -8.08 -4.05
CA PHE A 397 19.34 -7.76 -3.98
C PHE A 397 18.46 -8.37 -5.08
N ALA A 398 19.03 -9.17 -5.98
CA ALA A 398 18.26 -9.99 -6.91
C ALA A 398 17.41 -11.02 -6.14
N VAL A 399 16.12 -11.08 -6.43
CA VAL A 399 15.16 -11.98 -5.78
C VAL A 399 14.88 -13.16 -6.71
N LEU A 400 14.91 -14.36 -6.14
CA LEU A 400 14.52 -15.60 -6.80
C LEU A 400 13.33 -16.20 -6.06
N THR A 401 12.40 -16.78 -6.81
CA THR A 401 11.27 -17.53 -6.25
C THR A 401 11.10 -18.86 -6.97
N ARG A 402 10.59 -19.86 -6.24
CA ARG A 402 10.18 -21.18 -6.74
C ARG A 402 8.86 -21.52 -6.07
N SER A 403 7.91 -22.05 -6.83
CA SER A 403 6.58 -22.42 -6.31
C SER A 403 6.26 -23.86 -6.64
N ARG A 404 5.55 -24.55 -5.74
CA ARG A 404 5.04 -25.90 -5.97
C ARG A 404 3.68 -26.05 -5.29
N SER A 405 2.73 -26.61 -6.02
CA SER A 405 1.46 -27.08 -5.44
C SER A 405 1.61 -28.52 -4.95
N THR A 406 1.03 -28.80 -3.79
CA THR A 406 1.09 -30.10 -3.13
C THR A 406 -0.10 -30.98 -3.54
N ASN A 407 0.09 -32.30 -3.53
CA ASN A 407 -0.99 -33.27 -3.69
C ASN A 407 -1.66 -33.44 -2.31
N GLY A 408 -2.63 -32.57 -2.02
CA GLY A 408 -3.27 -32.44 -0.71
C GLY A 408 -2.90 -31.14 0.00
N TYR A 409 -3.37 -31.00 1.24
CA TYR A 409 -3.18 -29.79 2.04
C TYR A 409 -2.07 -29.97 3.06
N VAL A 410 -1.32 -28.90 3.30
CA VAL A 410 -0.20 -28.87 4.26
C VAL A 410 -0.40 -27.77 5.30
N ARG A 411 0.11 -27.99 6.50
CA ARG A 411 0.03 -27.01 7.60
C ARG A 411 1.20 -27.09 8.57
N THR A 412 1.76 -28.28 8.80
CA THR A 412 2.79 -28.50 9.81
C THR A 412 4.18 -28.09 9.32
N ALA A 413 5.07 -27.72 10.24
CA ALA A 413 6.43 -27.31 9.89
C ALA A 413 7.19 -28.39 9.09
N GLY A 414 7.02 -29.67 9.44
CA GLY A 414 7.64 -30.79 8.75
C GLY A 414 7.11 -31.01 7.33
N GLU A 415 5.80 -30.88 7.09
CA GLU A 415 5.23 -30.89 5.73
C GLU A 415 5.78 -29.75 4.89
N LEU A 416 5.74 -28.52 5.44
CA LEU A 416 6.23 -27.34 4.75
C LEU A 416 7.69 -27.54 4.34
N TYR A 417 8.55 -27.91 5.29
CA TYR A 417 9.99 -28.09 5.06
C TYR A 417 10.30 -29.14 3.99
N ARG A 418 9.65 -30.31 4.04
CA ARG A 418 9.82 -31.39 3.04
C ARG A 418 9.57 -30.91 1.60
N HIS A 419 8.66 -29.95 1.41
CA HIS A 419 8.36 -29.42 0.09
C HIS A 419 9.29 -28.30 -0.35
N VAL A 420 9.74 -27.43 0.55
CA VAL A 420 10.53 -26.23 0.21
C VAL A 420 12.04 -26.45 0.20
N GLU A 421 12.56 -27.40 0.98
CA GLU A 421 14.00 -27.72 0.99
C GLU A 421 14.53 -28.12 -0.39
N PRO A 422 13.85 -29.00 -1.18
CA PRO A 422 14.30 -29.30 -2.54
C PRO A 422 14.39 -28.06 -3.45
N MET A 423 13.54 -27.04 -3.22
CA MET A 423 13.60 -25.79 -3.95
C MET A 423 14.82 -24.95 -3.57
N LEU A 424 15.17 -24.91 -2.29
CA LEU A 424 16.41 -24.29 -1.81
C LEU A 424 17.63 -24.97 -2.44
N LEU A 425 17.71 -26.30 -2.37
CA LEU A 425 18.83 -27.08 -2.90
C LEU A 425 19.00 -26.88 -4.41
N ALA A 426 17.91 -26.88 -5.17
CA ALA A 426 17.92 -26.60 -6.60
C ALA A 426 18.49 -25.21 -6.89
N VAL A 427 18.00 -24.17 -6.21
CA VAL A 427 18.46 -22.78 -6.41
C VAL A 427 19.93 -22.61 -6.05
N VAL A 428 20.39 -23.20 -4.95
CA VAL A 428 21.82 -23.14 -4.55
C VAL A 428 22.70 -23.85 -5.57
N ARG A 429 22.26 -25.00 -6.10
CA ARG A 429 22.99 -25.75 -7.15
C ARG A 429 23.08 -24.99 -8.46
N GLU A 430 22.02 -24.30 -8.88
CA GLU A 430 21.95 -23.49 -10.11
C GLU A 430 22.92 -22.29 -10.11
N HIS A 431 23.39 -21.85 -8.94
CA HIS A 431 24.07 -20.56 -8.77
C HIS A 431 25.51 -20.66 -8.22
N ARG A 432 26.36 -21.51 -8.81
CA ARG A 432 27.80 -21.66 -8.47
C ARG A 432 28.68 -20.59 -9.18
N PRO A 433 29.83 -20.10 -8.61
CA PRO A 433 30.47 -20.37 -7.30
C PRO A 433 29.85 -19.51 -6.16
N PRO A 434 30.14 -19.77 -4.85
CA PRO A 434 29.14 -19.70 -3.78
C PRO A 434 28.43 -18.34 -3.72
N THR A 435 27.22 -18.33 -4.27
CA THR A 435 26.38 -17.14 -4.24
C THR A 435 26.06 -16.79 -2.81
N GLN A 436 26.28 -15.53 -2.48
CA GLN A 436 25.98 -14.98 -1.17
C GLN A 436 24.50 -14.59 -1.10
N TRP A 437 23.83 -15.03 -0.04
CA TRP A 437 22.39 -14.85 0.18
C TRP A 437 22.16 -13.99 1.42
N ARG A 438 21.14 -13.13 1.38
CA ARG A 438 20.83 -12.17 2.45
C ARG A 438 19.39 -12.23 2.97
N LEU A 439 18.50 -12.98 2.32
CA LEU A 439 17.13 -13.18 2.78
C LEU A 439 16.63 -14.51 2.27
N LEU A 440 15.83 -15.20 3.08
CA LEU A 440 14.99 -16.30 2.64
C LEU A 440 13.61 -16.23 3.29
N GLY A 441 12.63 -16.84 2.64
CA GLY A 441 11.27 -16.91 3.15
C GLY A 441 10.43 -17.97 2.47
N VAL A 442 9.30 -18.27 3.08
CA VAL A 442 8.31 -19.23 2.60
C VAL A 442 6.94 -18.57 2.64
N ARG A 443 6.17 -18.77 1.58
CA ARG A 443 4.77 -18.35 1.48
C ARG A 443 3.87 -19.55 1.23
N ALA A 444 2.80 -19.64 1.98
CA ALA A 444 1.67 -20.52 1.76
C ALA A 444 0.54 -19.77 1.05
N SER A 445 -0.09 -20.37 0.05
CA SER A 445 -1.24 -19.83 -0.69
C SER A 445 -2.19 -20.94 -1.14
N GLY A 446 -3.34 -20.55 -1.70
CA GLY A 446 -4.44 -21.50 -1.95
C GLY A 446 -4.97 -22.03 -0.63
N LEU A 447 -5.30 -21.09 0.26
CA LEU A 447 -5.72 -21.40 1.62
C LEU A 447 -7.14 -21.95 1.64
N VAL A 448 -7.38 -22.98 2.44
CA VAL A 448 -8.69 -23.62 2.65
C VAL A 448 -9.05 -23.73 4.12
#